data_AF-A0A7C0WQR6-F1
#
_entry.id   AF-A0A7C0WQR6-F1
#
_cell.length_a   1.000
_cell.length_b   1.000
_cell.length_c   1.000
_cell.angle_alpha   90.00
_cell.angle_beta   90.00
_cell.angle_gamma   90.00
#
_symmetry.space_group_name_H-M   'P 1'
#
loop_
_entity.id
_entity.type
_entity.pdbx_description
1 polymer ?
#
loop_
_entity_poly.entity_id
_entity_poly.type
_entity_poly.pdbx_seq_one_letter_code
_entity_poly.pdbx_strand_id
1 'polypeptide(L)'
;MRELICAAVAVVAVGLKSADAGTSSDAEFIELIQSNHWAFFRDHQNPQNGLWRANGDNRWPTENQWSCSAGNGFGIASLVVAAYRGWIPEEEAYRRILRLLKTYQRVERSWDGFFRHWYVYADGSTPDSGSEISTIDSSWFISGALLAAQYFRGTELDRLANELYEGMGYDTGFNPWDWPYCEYIIMNILGSGSPTHPLAHPHDTIDAWNAKIWPVTECPLFWHQWPQAYVDFRYRPDSRGINFFDEARGRTLQHRQKCIELHQQDPERYNDYGPDCWGLTAAEASTGYIAMHPFGGEWMCDSGSVCPIALPSAMVHVPFEARAAMRYICQVYSKIDAFSVYGFMQTFNTGEANSGSPFFSHRVPSADI
;
A
#
# COMPACT_ATOMS: atom_id res chain seq x y z
N MET A 1 9.33 -5.79 31.98
CA MET A 1 8.66 -5.90 30.67
C MET A 1 8.86 -4.65 29.80
N ARG A 2 8.80 -3.42 30.34
CA ARG A 2 9.18 -2.19 29.60
C ARG A 2 10.68 -2.06 29.25
N GLU A 3 11.58 -2.69 30.01
CA GLU A 3 13.04 -2.59 29.76
C GLU A 3 13.59 -3.57 28.71
N LEU A 4 12.83 -4.62 28.36
CA LEU A 4 13.25 -5.61 27.36
C LEU A 4 12.97 -5.16 25.91
N ILE A 5 12.06 -4.21 25.71
CA ILE A 5 11.71 -3.67 24.39
C ILE A 5 12.71 -2.59 23.95
N CYS A 6 13.24 -1.79 24.89
CA CYS A 6 14.29 -0.80 24.56
C CYS A 6 15.65 -1.44 24.21
N ALA A 7 15.94 -2.64 24.73
CA ALA A 7 17.22 -3.31 24.48
C ALA A 7 17.31 -3.90 23.04
N ALA A 8 16.19 -4.29 22.44
CA ALA A 8 16.16 -4.79 21.06
C ALA A 8 16.40 -3.68 20.02
N VAL A 9 15.96 -2.44 20.31
CA VAL A 9 16.16 -1.27 19.44
C VAL A 9 17.61 -0.77 19.51
N ALA A 10 18.28 -0.88 20.66
CA ALA A 10 19.65 -0.39 20.83
C ALA A 10 20.73 -1.31 20.21
N VAL A 11 20.49 -2.63 20.11
CA VAL A 11 21.48 -3.58 19.57
C VAL A 11 21.57 -3.54 18.04
N VAL A 12 20.51 -3.12 17.34
CA VAL A 12 20.54 -2.96 15.87
C VAL A 12 21.27 -1.66 15.46
N ALA A 13 21.38 -0.68 16.35
CA ALA A 13 22.02 0.61 16.06
C ALA A 13 23.56 0.63 16.26
N VAL A 14 24.17 -0.41 16.83
CA VAL A 14 25.62 -0.47 17.10
C VAL A 14 26.25 -1.65 16.38
N GLY A 15 26.37 -1.52 15.05
CA GLY A 15 26.93 -2.57 14.21
C GLY A 15 27.32 -2.16 12.80
N LEU A 16 27.57 -0.87 12.53
CA LEU A 16 28.10 -0.41 11.24
C LEU A 16 29.55 0.07 11.41
N LYS A 17 30.47 -0.89 11.52
CA LYS A 17 31.89 -0.65 11.24
C LYS A 17 32.40 -1.71 10.26
N SER A 18 32.57 -1.22 9.02
CA SER A 18 33.50 -1.64 7.98
C SER A 18 33.64 -3.14 7.68
N ALA A 19 33.10 -3.58 6.55
CA ALA A 19 33.86 -4.16 5.43
C ALA A 19 32.95 -4.41 4.22
N ASP A 20 33.46 -4.02 3.05
CA ASP A 20 32.99 -4.25 1.67
C ASP A 20 31.60 -3.82 1.20
N ALA A 21 31.64 -2.91 0.23
CA ALA A 21 30.54 -2.16 -0.35
C ALA A 21 29.81 -2.98 -1.43
N GLY A 22 28.56 -3.36 -1.15
CA GLY A 22 27.56 -3.64 -2.19
C GLY A 22 26.58 -4.79 -1.97
N THR A 23 26.84 -5.78 -1.10
CA THR A 23 26.05 -7.04 -1.16
C THR A 23 25.55 -7.65 0.17
N SER A 24 26.01 -7.24 1.36
CA SER A 24 25.44 -7.69 2.65
C SER A 24 24.59 -6.61 3.32
N SER A 25 25.09 -5.37 3.38
CA SER A 25 24.44 -4.27 4.08
C SER A 25 23.14 -3.77 3.43
N ASP A 26 23.01 -3.91 2.11
CA ASP A 26 21.78 -3.58 1.38
C ASP A 26 20.69 -4.64 1.61
N ALA A 27 21.06 -5.92 1.60
CA ALA A 27 20.11 -6.99 1.91
C ALA A 27 19.62 -6.93 3.35
N GLU A 28 20.53 -6.70 4.31
CA GLU A 28 20.19 -6.49 5.73
C GLU A 28 19.28 -5.28 5.94
N PHE A 29 19.54 -4.19 5.23
CA PHE A 29 18.69 -3.00 5.32
C PHE A 29 17.29 -3.26 4.78
N ILE A 30 17.18 -3.91 3.61
CA ILE A 30 15.88 -4.28 3.06
C ILE A 30 15.17 -5.28 3.97
N GLU A 31 15.87 -6.22 4.58
CA GLU A 31 15.30 -7.15 5.56
C GLU A 31 14.70 -6.40 6.76
N LEU A 32 15.41 -5.41 7.28
CA LEU A 32 14.92 -4.56 8.36
C LEU A 32 13.64 -3.82 7.95
N ILE A 33 13.64 -3.17 6.78
CA ILE A 33 12.45 -2.46 6.28
C ILE A 33 11.26 -3.42 6.18
N GLN A 34 11.46 -4.59 5.55
CA GLN A 34 10.38 -5.55 5.36
C GLN A 34 9.89 -6.14 6.69
N SER A 35 10.79 -6.48 7.61
CA SER A 35 10.44 -7.02 8.94
C SER A 35 9.63 -6.02 9.78
N ASN A 36 9.99 -4.74 9.75
CA ASN A 36 9.26 -3.70 10.49
C ASN A 36 7.89 -3.42 9.89
N HIS A 37 7.76 -3.31 8.57
CA HIS A 37 6.44 -3.19 7.95
C HIS A 37 5.57 -4.45 8.17
N TRP A 38 6.18 -5.64 8.17
CA TRP A 38 5.50 -6.88 8.53
C TRP A 38 4.98 -6.89 9.97
N ALA A 39 5.71 -6.28 10.92
CA ALA A 39 5.31 -6.25 12.32
C ALA A 39 3.89 -5.66 12.51
N PHE A 40 3.47 -4.72 11.66
CA PHE A 40 2.10 -4.21 11.69
C PHE A 40 1.08 -5.33 11.46
N PHE A 41 1.23 -6.08 10.37
CA PHE A 41 0.32 -7.17 10.00
C PHE A 41 0.45 -8.37 10.94
N ARG A 42 1.63 -8.60 11.52
CA ARG A 42 1.84 -9.60 12.56
C ARG A 42 0.96 -9.31 13.77
N ASP A 43 0.96 -8.06 14.24
CA ASP A 43 0.45 -7.69 15.57
C ASP A 43 -1.01 -7.19 15.58
N HIS A 44 -1.53 -6.71 14.45
CA HIS A 44 -2.85 -6.03 14.39
C HIS A 44 -3.97 -6.84 13.72
N GLN A 45 -3.81 -8.16 13.58
CA GLN A 45 -4.91 -9.02 13.15
C GLN A 45 -5.77 -9.43 14.34
N ASN A 46 -7.08 -9.30 14.22
CA ASN A 46 -8.05 -9.79 15.18
C ASN A 46 -8.01 -11.34 15.20
N PRO A 47 -7.66 -11.98 16.33
CA PRO A 47 -7.55 -13.43 16.38
C PRO A 47 -8.90 -14.16 16.37
N GLN A 48 -10.03 -13.46 16.57
CA GLN A 48 -11.37 -14.04 16.55
C GLN A 48 -11.97 -14.08 15.14
N ASN A 49 -11.83 -13.00 14.36
CA ASN A 49 -12.44 -12.89 13.03
C ASN A 49 -11.43 -12.74 11.87
N GLY A 50 -10.15 -12.54 12.15
CA GLY A 50 -9.10 -12.43 11.12
C GLY A 50 -9.00 -11.06 10.45
N LEU A 51 -9.84 -10.09 10.79
CA LEU A 51 -9.78 -8.73 10.24
C LEU A 51 -8.52 -8.01 10.73
N TRP A 52 -7.92 -7.18 9.88
CA TRP A 52 -6.88 -6.23 10.30
C TRP A 52 -7.45 -4.86 10.64
N ARG A 53 -6.80 -4.15 11.56
CA ARG A 53 -7.07 -2.73 11.74
C ARG A 53 -6.70 -1.96 10.46
N ALA A 54 -7.44 -0.90 10.16
CA ALA A 54 -7.21 -0.09 8.97
C ALA A 54 -5.94 0.77 9.06
N ASN A 55 -5.51 1.12 10.27
CA ASN A 55 -4.21 1.72 10.52
C ASN A 55 -3.70 1.34 11.93
N GLY A 56 -2.44 1.63 12.17
CA GLY A 56 -1.77 1.57 13.45
C GLY A 56 -1.03 2.87 13.76
N ASP A 57 -0.30 2.89 14.87
CA ASP A 57 0.53 4.04 15.27
C ASP A 57 1.89 3.54 15.79
N ASN A 58 2.97 4.20 15.36
CA ASN A 58 4.34 3.87 15.75
C ASN A 58 4.72 4.35 17.17
N ARG A 59 3.93 5.22 17.79
CA ARG A 59 4.18 5.83 19.10
C ARG A 59 3.18 5.38 20.16
N TRP A 60 1.95 5.10 19.77
CA TRP A 60 0.85 4.84 20.72
C TRP A 60 0.15 3.50 20.45
N PRO A 61 -0.52 2.91 21.46
CA PRO A 61 -1.39 1.78 21.22
C PRO A 61 -2.46 2.10 20.17
N THR A 62 -2.67 1.18 19.24
CA THR A 62 -3.66 1.36 18.17
C THR A 62 -5.08 1.22 18.72
N GLU A 63 -5.87 2.29 18.64
CA GLU A 63 -7.28 2.33 19.07
C GLU A 63 -8.28 2.28 17.91
N ASN A 64 -7.81 2.23 16.64
CA ASN A 64 -8.68 2.26 15.47
C ASN A 64 -9.68 1.07 15.47
N GLN A 65 -10.97 1.39 15.51
CA GLN A 65 -12.07 0.43 15.55
C GLN A 65 -12.52 -0.09 14.17
N TRP A 66 -11.86 0.35 13.09
CA TRP A 66 -12.22 0.06 11.72
C TRP A 66 -11.25 -0.93 11.08
N SER A 67 -11.79 -1.68 10.14
CA SER A 67 -11.09 -2.55 9.21
C SER A 67 -11.50 -2.15 7.79
N CYS A 68 -10.55 -2.08 6.86
CA CYS A 68 -10.84 -1.77 5.46
C CYS A 68 -10.60 -3.00 4.56
N SER A 69 -11.39 -3.13 3.49
CA SER A 69 -11.29 -4.29 2.59
C SER A 69 -9.96 -4.37 1.84
N ALA A 70 -9.41 -3.25 1.34
CA ALA A 70 -8.08 -3.25 0.74
C ALA A 70 -6.99 -3.69 1.71
N GLY A 71 -6.96 -3.13 2.93
CA GLY A 71 -5.99 -3.49 3.97
C GLY A 71 -6.03 -4.98 4.34
N ASN A 72 -7.20 -5.61 4.34
CA ASN A 72 -7.32 -7.06 4.52
C ASN A 72 -6.70 -7.84 3.35
N GLY A 73 -6.85 -7.37 2.11
CA GLY A 73 -6.19 -7.96 0.93
C GLY A 73 -4.66 -7.93 1.03
N PHE A 74 -4.08 -6.77 1.36
CA PHE A 74 -2.64 -6.64 1.59
C PHE A 74 -2.16 -7.38 2.84
N GLY A 75 -3.01 -7.54 3.86
CA GLY A 75 -2.75 -8.40 5.01
C GLY A 75 -2.62 -9.88 4.64
N ILE A 76 -3.48 -10.37 3.73
CA ILE A 76 -3.35 -11.73 3.18
C ILE A 76 -2.01 -11.88 2.45
N ALA A 77 -1.68 -10.93 1.56
CA ALA A 77 -0.40 -10.96 0.83
C ALA A 77 0.80 -10.96 1.79
N SER A 78 0.74 -10.16 2.86
CA SER A 78 1.78 -10.09 3.87
C SER A 78 1.97 -11.42 4.61
N LEU A 79 0.89 -12.15 4.93
CA LEU A 79 0.98 -13.49 5.52
C LEU A 79 1.59 -14.51 4.55
N VAL A 80 1.22 -14.47 3.26
CA VAL A 80 1.80 -15.33 2.24
C VAL A 80 3.30 -15.08 2.13
N VAL A 81 3.73 -13.81 2.07
CA VAL A 81 5.14 -13.44 2.08
C VAL A 81 5.84 -13.93 3.34
N ALA A 82 5.25 -13.72 4.52
CA ALA A 82 5.85 -14.17 5.78
C ALA A 82 6.03 -15.70 5.84
N ALA A 83 5.07 -16.47 5.32
CA ALA A 83 5.19 -17.93 5.20
C ALA A 83 6.27 -18.34 4.19
N TYR A 84 6.24 -17.76 2.98
CA TYR A 84 7.21 -18.03 1.93
C TYR A 84 8.65 -17.74 2.37
N ARG A 85 8.84 -16.69 3.19
CA ARG A 85 10.13 -16.30 3.75
C ARG A 85 10.52 -17.05 5.01
N GLY A 86 9.65 -17.91 5.54
CA GLY A 86 9.89 -18.67 6.77
C GLY A 86 9.91 -17.82 8.03
N TRP A 87 9.35 -16.60 8.01
CA TRP A 87 9.19 -15.76 9.21
C TRP A 87 8.15 -16.30 10.18
N ILE A 88 7.15 -17.01 9.67
CA ILE A 88 6.16 -17.76 10.43
C ILE A 88 5.96 -19.14 9.80
N PRO A 89 5.48 -20.14 10.57
CA PRO A 89 5.09 -21.42 10.01
C PRO A 89 3.97 -21.27 8.96
N GLU A 90 4.04 -22.03 7.88
CA GLU A 90 3.04 -22.03 6.81
C GLU A 90 1.61 -22.32 7.33
N GLU A 91 1.50 -23.26 8.28
CA GLU A 91 0.24 -23.60 8.95
C GLU A 91 -0.35 -22.42 9.76
N GLU A 92 0.51 -21.53 10.29
CA GLU A 92 0.03 -20.32 10.95
C GLU A 92 -0.58 -19.36 9.94
N ALA A 93 0.10 -19.11 8.82
CA ALA A 93 -0.43 -18.27 7.74
C ALA A 93 -1.76 -18.83 7.21
N TYR A 94 -1.81 -20.13 6.92
CA TYR A 94 -3.01 -20.83 6.46
C TYR A 94 -4.20 -20.57 7.38
N ARG A 95 -4.07 -20.84 8.70
CA ARG A 95 -5.16 -20.66 9.67
C ARG A 95 -5.60 -19.20 9.79
N ARG A 96 -4.66 -18.26 9.75
CA ARG A 96 -4.95 -16.83 9.86
C ARG A 96 -5.70 -16.30 8.63
N ILE A 97 -5.31 -16.70 7.42
CA ILE A 97 -6.00 -16.32 6.18
C ILE A 97 -7.37 -17.00 6.10
N LEU A 98 -7.44 -18.31 6.39
CA LEU A 98 -8.70 -19.06 6.34
C LEU A 98 -9.78 -18.45 7.24
N ARG A 99 -9.40 -17.98 8.44
CA ARG A 99 -10.30 -17.27 9.35
C ARG A 99 -10.87 -16.01 8.71
N LEU A 100 -10.01 -15.20 8.09
CA LEU A 100 -10.42 -13.98 7.40
C LEU A 100 -11.38 -14.27 6.24
N LEU A 101 -11.06 -15.26 5.37
CA LEU A 101 -11.95 -15.62 4.27
C LEU A 101 -13.33 -16.08 4.76
N LYS A 102 -13.38 -16.87 5.85
CA LYS A 102 -14.63 -17.28 6.50
C LYS A 102 -15.40 -16.11 7.11
N THR A 103 -14.72 -15.04 7.53
CA THR A 103 -15.39 -13.80 7.94
C THR A 103 -15.96 -13.10 6.72
N TYR A 104 -15.20 -12.97 5.63
CA TYR A 104 -15.66 -12.33 4.40
C TYR A 104 -16.85 -13.06 3.75
N GLN A 105 -17.01 -14.38 3.93
CA GLN A 105 -18.23 -15.10 3.54
C GLN A 105 -19.52 -14.59 4.24
N ARG A 106 -19.40 -13.90 5.38
CA ARG A 106 -20.52 -13.52 6.25
C ARG A 106 -20.74 -12.00 6.35
N VAL A 107 -19.74 -11.20 6.02
CA VAL A 107 -19.87 -9.73 6.02
C VAL A 107 -20.88 -9.28 4.95
N GLU A 108 -21.45 -8.10 5.15
CA GLU A 108 -22.38 -7.51 4.20
C GLU A 108 -21.71 -7.23 2.84
N ARG A 109 -22.45 -7.45 1.75
CA ARG A 109 -22.06 -7.21 0.36
C ARG A 109 -23.19 -6.56 -0.43
N SER A 110 -22.85 -5.98 -1.57
CA SER A 110 -23.85 -5.55 -2.56
C SER A 110 -24.56 -6.74 -3.19
N TRP A 111 -25.62 -6.44 -3.95
CA TRP A 111 -26.32 -7.44 -4.75
C TRP A 111 -25.40 -8.07 -5.83
N ASP A 112 -24.41 -7.32 -6.31
CA ASP A 112 -23.35 -7.75 -7.23
C ASP A 112 -22.15 -8.43 -6.52
N GLY A 113 -22.24 -8.68 -5.21
CA GLY A 113 -21.21 -9.39 -4.45
C GLY A 113 -20.00 -8.55 -4.00
N PHE A 114 -19.94 -7.25 -4.30
CA PHE A 114 -18.87 -6.37 -3.84
C PHE A 114 -18.96 -6.06 -2.34
N PHE A 115 -17.81 -5.99 -1.68
CA PHE A 115 -17.66 -5.67 -0.26
C PHE A 115 -17.81 -4.18 0.02
N ARG A 116 -18.08 -3.85 1.28
CA ARG A 116 -17.97 -2.49 1.78
C ARG A 116 -16.51 -2.08 1.92
N HIS A 117 -16.25 -0.78 1.85
CA HIS A 117 -14.95 -0.23 2.18
C HIS A 117 -14.61 -0.55 3.64
N TRP A 118 -15.53 -0.24 4.56
CA TRP A 118 -15.32 -0.30 6.01
C TRP A 118 -16.18 -1.35 6.72
N TYR A 119 -15.55 -2.03 7.67
CA TYR A 119 -16.18 -2.90 8.66
C TYR A 119 -15.71 -2.54 10.08
N VAL A 120 -16.54 -2.81 11.08
CA VAL A 120 -16.16 -2.76 12.49
C VAL A 120 -15.14 -3.87 12.77
N TYR A 121 -13.94 -3.51 13.20
CA TYR A 121 -12.83 -4.44 13.44
C TYR A 121 -13.17 -5.54 14.46
N ALA A 122 -14.01 -5.21 15.44
CA ALA A 122 -14.35 -6.12 16.53
C ALA A 122 -15.13 -7.36 16.06
N ASP A 123 -16.05 -7.19 15.11
CA ASP A 123 -17.02 -8.23 14.75
C ASP A 123 -17.33 -8.37 13.25
N GLY A 124 -16.86 -7.45 12.41
CA GLY A 124 -17.11 -7.45 10.96
C GLY A 124 -18.47 -6.88 10.56
N SER A 125 -19.19 -6.24 11.48
CA SER A 125 -20.43 -5.53 11.17
C SER A 125 -20.19 -4.26 10.35
N THR A 126 -21.24 -3.78 9.67
CA THR A 126 -21.20 -2.50 8.97
C THR A 126 -21.22 -1.36 9.99
N PRO A 127 -20.39 -0.30 9.84
CA PRO A 127 -20.42 0.86 10.73
C PRO A 127 -21.81 1.50 10.82
N ASP A 128 -22.20 1.97 12.00
CA ASP A 128 -23.47 2.69 12.20
C ASP A 128 -23.54 3.99 11.38
N SER A 129 -22.39 4.59 11.09
CA SER A 129 -22.25 5.74 10.17
C SER A 129 -22.50 5.38 8.71
N GLY A 130 -22.68 4.10 8.41
CA GLY A 130 -22.63 3.54 7.06
C GLY A 130 -21.20 3.37 6.55
N SER A 131 -21.11 2.67 5.42
CA SER A 131 -19.93 2.61 4.55
C SER A 131 -20.41 2.32 3.14
N GLU A 132 -19.80 2.94 2.15
CA GLU A 132 -19.99 2.67 0.74
C GLU A 132 -19.66 1.22 0.35
N ILE A 133 -20.31 0.73 -0.70
CA ILE A 133 -19.85 -0.45 -1.43
C ILE A 133 -18.67 0.01 -2.29
N SER A 134 -17.52 -0.64 -2.13
CA SER A 134 -16.30 -0.27 -2.83
C SER A 134 -15.84 -1.40 -3.74
N THR A 135 -15.98 -1.17 -5.04
CA THR A 135 -15.56 -2.11 -6.09
C THR A 135 -14.04 -2.23 -6.16
N ILE A 136 -13.31 -1.15 -5.89
CA ILE A 136 -11.85 -1.13 -5.83
C ILE A 136 -11.31 -1.87 -4.61
N ASP A 137 -11.82 -1.60 -3.40
CA ASP A 137 -11.36 -2.28 -2.18
C ASP A 137 -11.66 -3.76 -2.22
N SER A 138 -12.80 -4.13 -2.80
CA SER A 138 -13.13 -5.53 -3.05
C SER A 138 -12.10 -6.17 -3.98
N SER A 139 -11.64 -5.46 -5.00
CA SER A 139 -10.65 -5.97 -5.95
C SER A 139 -9.28 -6.16 -5.31
N TRP A 140 -8.87 -5.28 -4.39
CA TRP A 140 -7.66 -5.48 -3.59
C TRP A 140 -7.77 -6.69 -2.65
N PHE A 141 -8.92 -6.84 -1.98
CA PHE A 141 -9.20 -8.02 -1.15
C PHE A 141 -9.13 -9.32 -1.96
N ILE A 142 -9.82 -9.38 -3.10
CA ILE A 142 -9.84 -10.54 -3.99
C ILE A 142 -8.44 -10.84 -4.54
N SER A 143 -7.65 -9.82 -4.87
CA SER A 143 -6.26 -10.02 -5.32
C SER A 143 -5.42 -10.74 -4.26
N GLY A 144 -5.56 -10.34 -2.99
CA GLY A 144 -4.94 -11.04 -1.86
C GLY A 144 -5.45 -12.47 -1.69
N ALA A 145 -6.77 -12.67 -1.78
CA ALA A 145 -7.39 -13.99 -1.67
C ALA A 145 -6.91 -14.94 -2.78
N LEU A 146 -6.85 -14.48 -4.03
CA LEU A 146 -6.35 -15.26 -5.16
C LEU A 146 -4.86 -15.57 -5.03
N LEU A 147 -4.03 -14.63 -4.56
CA LEU A 147 -2.63 -14.91 -4.24
C LEU A 147 -2.50 -16.06 -3.23
N ALA A 148 -3.30 -16.03 -2.16
CA ALA A 148 -3.30 -17.10 -1.18
C ALA A 148 -3.85 -18.42 -1.75
N ALA A 149 -4.84 -18.38 -2.64
CA ALA A 149 -5.32 -19.57 -3.37
C ALA A 149 -4.21 -20.22 -4.19
N GLN A 150 -3.39 -19.41 -4.86
CA GLN A 150 -2.24 -19.88 -5.63
C GLN A 150 -1.14 -20.48 -4.76
N TYR A 151 -0.92 -19.93 -3.56
CA TYR A 151 0.05 -20.44 -2.61
C TYR A 151 -0.42 -21.73 -1.92
N PHE A 152 -1.68 -21.80 -1.51
CA PHE A 152 -2.29 -22.92 -0.79
C PHE A 152 -3.21 -23.77 -1.69
N ARG A 153 -2.77 -24.09 -2.91
CA ARG A 153 -3.57 -24.82 -3.91
C ARG A 153 -4.12 -26.15 -3.38
N GLY A 154 -5.37 -26.46 -3.75
CA GLY A 154 -6.04 -27.71 -3.40
C GLY A 154 -6.58 -27.77 -1.96
N THR A 155 -6.54 -26.66 -1.22
CA THR A 155 -7.04 -26.58 0.17
C THR A 155 -8.43 -25.95 0.26
N GLU A 156 -9.00 -25.89 1.47
CA GLU A 156 -10.23 -25.14 1.72
C GLU A 156 -10.06 -23.65 1.39
N LEU A 157 -8.87 -23.08 1.65
CA LEU A 157 -8.57 -21.69 1.37
C LEU A 157 -8.66 -21.40 -0.13
N ASP A 158 -8.04 -22.24 -0.97
CA ASP A 158 -8.11 -22.13 -2.43
C ASP A 158 -9.56 -22.12 -2.92
N ARG A 159 -10.36 -23.10 -2.48
CA ARG A 159 -11.79 -23.16 -2.83
C ARG A 159 -12.54 -21.88 -2.40
N LEU A 160 -12.36 -21.44 -1.15
CA LEU A 160 -13.05 -20.26 -0.63
C LEU A 160 -12.65 -18.98 -1.36
N ALA A 161 -11.38 -18.80 -1.69
CA ALA A 161 -10.92 -17.64 -2.44
C ALA A 161 -11.54 -17.58 -3.85
N ASN A 162 -11.61 -18.71 -4.55
CA ASN A 162 -12.28 -18.77 -5.85
C ASN A 162 -13.78 -18.54 -5.73
N GLU A 163 -14.46 -19.12 -4.73
CA GLU A 163 -15.90 -18.86 -4.50
C GLU A 163 -16.19 -17.38 -4.25
N LEU A 164 -15.31 -16.68 -3.51
CA LEU A 164 -15.43 -15.24 -3.29
C LEU A 164 -15.25 -14.46 -4.59
N TYR A 165 -14.29 -14.84 -5.42
CA TYR A 165 -14.01 -14.20 -6.70
C TYR A 165 -15.10 -14.44 -7.75
N GLU A 166 -15.59 -15.67 -7.86
CA GLU A 166 -16.69 -16.07 -8.75
C GLU A 166 -18.01 -15.37 -8.39
N GLY A 167 -18.18 -14.94 -7.14
CA GLY A 167 -19.33 -14.16 -6.70
C GLY A 167 -19.28 -12.67 -7.04
N MET A 168 -18.22 -12.17 -7.67
CA MET A 168 -18.03 -10.75 -8.00
C MET A 168 -18.66 -10.40 -9.37
N GLY A 169 -19.74 -9.64 -9.36
CA GLY A 169 -20.49 -9.22 -10.56
C GLY A 169 -19.83 -8.07 -11.33
N TYR A 170 -18.69 -8.29 -12.00
CA TYR A 170 -18.02 -7.21 -12.77
C TYR A 170 -18.78 -6.77 -14.02
N ASP A 171 -19.66 -7.60 -14.57
CA ASP A 171 -20.51 -7.31 -15.73
C ASP A 171 -21.62 -6.27 -15.42
N THR A 172 -22.06 -6.19 -14.16
CA THR A 172 -23.16 -5.34 -13.72
C THR A 172 -22.75 -4.26 -12.71
N GLY A 173 -21.81 -4.58 -11.82
CA GLY A 173 -21.41 -3.70 -10.71
C GLY A 173 -20.22 -2.79 -11.00
N PHE A 174 -19.60 -2.88 -12.18
CA PHE A 174 -18.47 -2.03 -12.56
C PHE A 174 -18.53 -1.59 -14.02
N ASN A 175 -18.36 -0.29 -14.25
CA ASN A 175 -18.20 0.28 -15.58
C ASN A 175 -16.78 0.88 -15.73
N PRO A 176 -15.90 0.29 -16.55
CA PRO A 176 -14.52 0.75 -16.70
C PRO A 176 -14.38 2.09 -17.43
N TRP A 177 -15.43 2.54 -18.12
CA TRP A 177 -15.41 3.77 -18.91
C TRP A 177 -15.58 5.04 -18.06
N ASP A 178 -16.15 4.92 -16.86
CA ASP A 178 -16.52 6.06 -16.02
C ASP A 178 -15.35 6.69 -15.26
N TRP A 179 -14.19 6.03 -15.21
CA TRP A 179 -13.09 6.42 -14.34
C TRP A 179 -11.92 7.07 -15.11
N PRO A 180 -11.28 8.13 -14.58
CA PRO A 180 -9.99 8.59 -15.09
C PRO A 180 -8.90 7.54 -14.84
N TYR A 181 -7.69 7.79 -15.33
CA TYR A 181 -6.55 6.97 -14.90
C TYR A 181 -6.39 7.08 -13.39
N CYS A 182 -6.30 5.94 -12.69
CA CYS A 182 -6.01 5.85 -11.26
C CYS A 182 -5.41 4.48 -10.90
N GLU A 183 -5.51 4.04 -9.65
CA GLU A 183 -5.07 2.73 -9.15
C GLU A 183 -5.94 1.56 -9.61
N TYR A 184 -7.06 1.81 -10.31
CA TYR A 184 -8.13 0.82 -10.55
C TYR A 184 -7.85 -0.20 -11.67
N ILE A 185 -6.65 -0.23 -12.26
CA ILE A 185 -6.32 -1.22 -13.31
C ILE A 185 -6.56 -2.66 -12.83
N ILE A 186 -6.41 -2.93 -11.52
CA ILE A 186 -6.65 -4.26 -10.95
C ILE A 186 -8.09 -4.73 -11.15
N MET A 187 -9.07 -3.82 -11.08
CA MET A 187 -10.48 -4.13 -11.30
C MET A 187 -10.73 -4.56 -12.75
N ASN A 188 -10.08 -3.87 -13.69
CA ASN A 188 -10.15 -4.20 -15.11
C ASN A 188 -9.56 -5.59 -15.38
N ILE A 189 -8.46 -5.95 -14.71
CA ILE A 189 -7.81 -7.26 -14.84
C ILE A 189 -8.68 -8.37 -14.25
N LEU A 190 -9.16 -8.20 -13.02
CA LEU A 190 -10.05 -9.17 -12.38
C LEU A 190 -11.37 -9.31 -13.12
N GLY A 191 -12.00 -8.20 -13.51
CA GLY A 191 -13.22 -8.23 -14.30
C GLY A 191 -13.03 -8.89 -15.67
N SER A 192 -11.87 -8.71 -16.31
CA SER A 192 -11.55 -9.40 -17.57
C SER A 192 -11.33 -10.90 -17.39
N GLY A 193 -10.80 -11.31 -16.23
CA GLY A 193 -10.52 -12.70 -15.90
C GLY A 193 -11.64 -13.42 -15.15
N SER A 194 -12.78 -12.78 -14.92
CA SER A 194 -13.88 -13.38 -14.14
C SER A 194 -14.50 -14.54 -14.92
N PRO A 195 -14.58 -15.75 -14.34
CA PRO A 195 -15.12 -16.92 -15.04
C PRO A 195 -16.66 -16.94 -15.09
N THR A 196 -17.32 -16.12 -14.27
CA THR A 196 -18.77 -16.12 -14.08
C THR A 196 -19.42 -14.81 -14.54
N HIS A 197 -18.74 -13.69 -14.29
CA HIS A 197 -19.26 -12.34 -14.49
C HIS A 197 -18.21 -11.44 -15.17
N PRO A 198 -17.75 -11.76 -16.39
CA PRO A 198 -16.68 -11.01 -17.06
C PRO A 198 -17.15 -9.66 -17.60
N LEU A 199 -16.22 -8.70 -17.69
CA LEU A 199 -16.42 -7.46 -18.44
C LEU A 199 -16.81 -7.76 -19.90
N ALA A 200 -17.69 -6.95 -20.47
CA ALA A 200 -18.19 -7.14 -21.84
C ALA A 200 -17.09 -7.02 -22.92
N HIS A 201 -16.10 -6.13 -22.71
CA HIS A 201 -15.05 -5.80 -23.68
C HIS A 201 -13.66 -5.74 -23.03
N PRO A 202 -13.12 -6.88 -22.55
CA PRO A 202 -11.95 -6.90 -21.66
C PRO A 202 -10.68 -6.30 -22.30
N HIS A 203 -10.40 -6.62 -23.58
CA HIS A 203 -9.24 -6.08 -24.30
C HIS A 203 -9.35 -4.57 -24.50
N ASP A 204 -10.49 -4.10 -25.01
CA ASP A 204 -10.73 -2.68 -25.27
C ASP A 204 -10.66 -1.87 -23.97
N THR A 205 -11.15 -2.45 -22.87
CA THR A 205 -11.09 -1.85 -21.55
C THR A 205 -9.66 -1.64 -21.04
N ILE A 206 -8.78 -2.64 -21.17
CA ILE A 206 -7.37 -2.52 -20.75
C ILE A 206 -6.62 -1.50 -21.62
N ASP A 207 -6.82 -1.56 -22.94
CA ASP A 207 -6.18 -0.61 -23.85
C ASP A 207 -6.67 0.83 -23.59
N ALA A 208 -7.97 1.01 -23.37
CA ALA A 208 -8.53 2.31 -23.00
C ALA A 208 -8.01 2.80 -21.66
N TRP A 209 -7.82 1.92 -20.67
CA TRP A 209 -7.24 2.27 -19.39
C TRP A 209 -5.82 2.81 -19.54
N ASN A 210 -4.94 2.06 -20.21
CA ASN A 210 -3.56 2.49 -20.43
C ASN A 210 -3.48 3.78 -21.25
N ALA A 211 -4.45 4.05 -22.13
CA ALA A 211 -4.53 5.31 -22.88
C ALA A 211 -4.63 6.54 -21.97
N LYS A 212 -5.25 6.38 -20.79
CA LYS A 212 -5.50 7.45 -19.83
C LYS A 212 -4.23 7.85 -19.03
N ILE A 213 -3.13 7.08 -19.10
CA ILE A 213 -1.86 7.39 -18.39
C ILE A 213 -1.25 8.72 -18.86
N TRP A 214 -1.25 8.95 -20.18
CA TRP A 214 -0.57 10.09 -20.78
C TRP A 214 -1.18 11.45 -20.46
N PRO A 215 -2.52 11.65 -20.48
CA PRO A 215 -3.10 12.91 -20.06
C PRO A 215 -2.95 13.19 -18.56
N VAL A 216 -2.67 12.18 -17.73
CA VAL A 216 -2.56 12.33 -16.28
C VAL A 216 -1.10 12.47 -15.85
N THR A 217 -0.72 13.69 -15.52
CA THR A 217 0.58 14.01 -14.89
C THR A 217 0.46 14.21 -13.38
N GLU A 218 -0.75 14.52 -12.90
CA GLU A 218 -1.07 14.85 -11.51
C GLU A 218 -1.61 13.61 -10.80
N CYS A 219 -0.73 12.81 -10.19
CA CYS A 219 -1.15 11.61 -9.49
C CYS A 219 -0.23 11.24 -8.32
N PRO A 220 -0.80 10.77 -7.19
CA PRO A 220 -0.05 10.14 -6.11
C PRO A 220 0.69 8.87 -6.57
N LEU A 221 1.81 8.54 -5.93
CA LEU A 221 2.61 7.38 -6.33
C LEU A 221 1.86 6.03 -6.23
N PHE A 222 0.92 5.88 -5.29
CA PHE A 222 0.26 4.58 -5.08
C PHE A 222 -0.52 4.09 -6.31
N TRP A 223 -0.98 5.00 -7.18
CA TRP A 223 -1.64 4.68 -8.46
C TRP A 223 -0.79 3.76 -9.34
N HIS A 224 0.53 3.94 -9.31
CA HIS A 224 1.49 3.16 -10.09
C HIS A 224 2.04 1.94 -9.35
N GLN A 225 1.87 1.89 -8.03
CA GLN A 225 2.52 0.93 -7.15
C GLN A 225 1.61 -0.26 -6.81
N TRP A 226 0.41 0.01 -6.31
CA TRP A 226 -0.47 -1.03 -5.76
C TRP A 226 -0.85 -2.13 -6.75
N PRO A 227 -1.20 -1.82 -8.03
CA PRO A 227 -1.50 -2.88 -8.99
C PRO A 227 -0.35 -3.87 -9.19
N GLN A 228 0.89 -3.40 -9.07
CA GLN A 228 2.08 -4.19 -9.35
C GLN A 228 2.52 -5.06 -8.16
N ALA A 229 1.85 -4.94 -7.01
CA ALA A 229 1.97 -5.89 -5.91
C ALA A 229 1.39 -7.27 -6.28
N TYR A 230 0.41 -7.31 -7.19
CA TYR A 230 -0.30 -8.53 -7.58
C TYR A 230 -0.09 -8.92 -9.04
N VAL A 231 0.21 -7.95 -9.91
CA VAL A 231 0.39 -8.18 -11.34
C VAL A 231 1.78 -7.74 -11.79
N ASP A 232 2.55 -8.68 -12.35
CA ASP A 232 3.86 -8.37 -12.91
C ASP A 232 3.71 -7.80 -14.34
N PHE A 233 4.02 -6.53 -14.54
CA PHE A 233 3.91 -5.88 -15.86
C PHE A 233 5.22 -5.81 -16.66
N ARG A 234 6.37 -6.22 -16.10
CA ARG A 234 7.72 -5.94 -16.66
C ARG A 234 7.94 -6.38 -18.11
N TYR A 235 7.18 -7.36 -18.58
CA TYR A 235 7.33 -7.91 -19.93
C TYR A 235 5.97 -8.09 -20.63
N ARG A 236 4.99 -7.24 -20.30
CA ARG A 236 3.59 -7.36 -20.75
C ARG A 236 3.06 -6.03 -21.27
N PRO A 237 3.53 -5.56 -22.45
CA PRO A 237 2.94 -4.39 -23.08
C PRO A 237 1.50 -4.68 -23.53
N ASP A 238 0.68 -3.63 -23.62
CA ASP A 238 -0.65 -3.69 -24.20
C ASP A 238 -0.62 -3.79 -25.74
N SER A 239 -1.78 -3.82 -26.38
CA SER A 239 -1.89 -4.02 -27.84
C SER A 239 -1.23 -2.90 -28.65
N ARG A 240 -0.97 -1.75 -28.03
CA ARG A 240 -0.35 -0.56 -28.64
C ARG A 240 1.15 -0.48 -28.34
N GLY A 241 1.69 -1.42 -27.56
CA GLY A 241 3.08 -1.45 -27.15
C GLY A 241 3.39 -0.64 -25.89
N ILE A 242 2.38 -0.13 -25.17
CA ILE A 242 2.58 0.62 -23.92
C ILE A 242 2.76 -0.37 -22.77
N ASN A 243 3.83 -0.22 -21.99
CA ASN A 243 4.13 -1.07 -20.85
C ASN A 243 3.88 -0.32 -19.53
N PHE A 244 2.93 -0.81 -18.74
CA PHE A 244 2.56 -0.20 -17.46
C PHE A 244 3.71 -0.13 -16.44
N PHE A 245 4.63 -1.10 -16.44
CA PHE A 245 5.82 -1.07 -15.59
C PHE A 245 6.76 0.06 -15.96
N ASP A 246 7.03 0.23 -17.26
CA ASP A 246 7.93 1.27 -17.75
C ASP A 246 7.35 2.67 -17.51
N GLU A 247 6.03 2.83 -17.71
CA GLU A 247 5.31 4.06 -17.38
C GLU A 247 5.37 4.36 -15.88
N ALA A 248 5.09 3.38 -15.02
CA ALA A 248 5.18 3.54 -13.58
C ALA A 248 6.60 3.95 -13.13
N ARG A 249 7.64 3.37 -13.75
CA ARG A 249 9.03 3.75 -13.49
C ARG A 249 9.32 5.19 -13.92
N GLY A 250 8.91 5.57 -15.12
CA GLY A 250 9.05 6.93 -15.63
C GLY A 250 8.36 7.97 -14.73
N ARG A 251 7.11 7.69 -14.33
CA ARG A 251 6.33 8.52 -13.41
C ARG A 251 6.97 8.63 -12.04
N THR A 252 7.49 7.53 -11.48
CA THR A 252 8.22 7.57 -10.20
C THR A 252 9.45 8.47 -10.27
N LEU A 253 10.24 8.40 -11.36
CA LEU A 253 11.41 9.25 -11.55
C LEU A 253 11.04 10.72 -11.76
N GLN A 254 10.00 11.01 -12.55
CA GLN A 254 9.47 12.37 -12.72
C GLN A 254 9.01 12.97 -11.39
N HIS A 255 8.34 12.16 -10.58
CA HIS A 255 7.86 12.55 -9.25
C HIS A 255 9.03 12.92 -8.32
N ARG A 256 10.07 12.08 -8.26
CA ARG A 256 11.32 12.41 -7.53
C ARG A 256 11.97 13.68 -8.07
N GLN A 257 12.10 13.81 -9.38
CA GLN A 257 12.73 14.96 -10.02
C GLN A 257 11.97 16.25 -9.70
N LYS A 258 10.64 16.20 -9.69
CA LYS A 258 9.81 17.35 -9.35
C LYS A 258 9.98 17.80 -7.89
N CYS A 259 10.14 16.88 -6.94
CA CYS A 259 10.47 17.25 -5.55
C CYS A 259 11.79 18.04 -5.48
N ILE A 260 12.81 17.60 -6.22
CA ILE A 260 14.11 18.29 -6.28
C ILE A 260 13.96 19.71 -6.84
N GLU A 261 13.18 19.86 -7.91
CA GLU A 261 12.92 21.17 -8.53
C GLU A 261 12.14 22.10 -7.61
N LEU A 262 11.14 21.59 -6.88
CA LEU A 262 10.37 22.38 -5.92
C LEU A 262 11.26 22.87 -4.77
N HIS A 263 12.14 22.01 -4.23
CA HIS A 263 13.14 22.43 -3.24
C HIS A 263 14.05 23.55 -3.78
N GLN A 264 14.49 23.46 -5.03
CA GLN A 264 15.34 24.49 -5.64
C GLN A 264 14.60 25.82 -5.86
N GLN A 265 13.28 25.76 -6.11
CA GLN A 265 12.44 26.93 -6.37
C GLN A 265 12.05 27.65 -5.09
N ASP A 266 11.68 26.91 -4.04
CA ASP A 266 11.25 27.44 -2.75
C ASP A 266 11.74 26.52 -1.61
N PRO A 267 13.02 26.65 -1.21
CA PRO A 267 13.62 25.79 -0.20
C PRO A 267 13.08 26.05 1.21
N GLU A 268 12.40 27.17 1.45
CA GLU A 268 11.74 27.43 2.73
C GLU A 268 10.46 26.60 2.85
N ARG A 269 9.66 26.55 1.77
CA ARG A 269 8.43 25.75 1.72
C ARG A 269 8.69 24.26 1.59
N TYR A 270 9.64 23.87 0.74
CA TYR A 270 9.96 22.49 0.40
C TYR A 270 11.28 22.05 1.05
N ASN A 271 11.48 22.45 2.31
CA ASN A 271 12.75 22.33 3.02
C ASN A 271 13.25 20.89 3.17
N ASP A 272 12.34 19.93 3.26
CA ASP A 272 12.67 18.51 3.38
C ASP A 272 12.97 17.83 2.04
N TYR A 273 12.55 18.41 0.92
CA TYR A 273 12.64 17.75 -0.37
C TYR A 273 14.07 17.69 -0.89
N GLY A 274 14.39 16.60 -1.59
CA GLY A 274 15.71 16.45 -2.17
C GLY A 274 15.90 15.13 -2.92
N PRO A 275 17.11 14.88 -3.44
CA PRO A 275 17.41 13.66 -4.18
C PRO A 275 17.20 12.39 -3.34
N ASP A 276 17.41 12.46 -2.03
CA ASP A 276 17.26 11.34 -1.12
C ASP A 276 16.13 11.56 -0.10
N CYS A 277 15.26 12.54 -0.33
CA CYS A 277 14.10 12.81 0.52
C CYS A 277 12.92 13.21 -0.36
N TRP A 278 12.13 12.21 -0.74
CA TRP A 278 11.02 12.33 -1.68
C TRP A 278 10.02 11.20 -1.41
N GLY A 279 8.91 11.21 -2.15
CA GLY A 279 7.84 10.24 -2.03
C GLY A 279 6.59 10.94 -1.52
N LEU A 280 5.59 11.06 -2.39
CA LEU A 280 4.30 11.65 -2.04
C LEU A 280 3.23 10.66 -2.49
N THR A 281 2.27 10.47 -1.62
CA THR A 281 1.14 9.59 -1.84
C THR A 281 -0.05 10.12 -1.05
N ALA A 282 -1.21 9.47 -1.18
CA ALA A 282 -2.33 9.71 -0.29
C ALA A 282 -1.94 9.46 1.18
N ALA A 283 -2.07 10.50 2.01
CA ALA A 283 -1.59 10.50 3.38
C ALA A 283 -2.18 11.63 4.23
N GLU A 284 -2.02 11.52 5.55
CA GLU A 284 -2.34 12.63 6.47
C GLU A 284 -1.40 13.81 6.32
N ALA A 285 -1.97 15.00 6.50
CA ALA A 285 -1.36 16.31 6.53
C ALA A 285 -1.96 17.12 7.69
N SER A 286 -1.38 18.29 8.00
CA SER A 286 -1.94 19.20 9.01
C SER A 286 -3.35 19.71 8.68
N THR A 287 -3.73 19.72 7.40
CA THR A 287 -5.04 20.16 6.93
C THR A 287 -6.03 19.01 6.70
N GLY A 288 -5.69 17.77 7.07
CA GLY A 288 -6.53 16.59 6.91
C GLY A 288 -5.85 15.49 6.10
N TYR A 289 -6.63 14.66 5.41
CA TYR A 289 -6.11 13.62 4.53
C TYR A 289 -6.05 14.15 3.09
N ILE A 290 -4.90 13.99 2.42
CA ILE A 290 -4.65 14.56 1.10
C ILE A 290 -4.04 13.51 0.18
N ALA A 291 -4.55 13.42 -1.05
CA ALA A 291 -3.91 12.72 -2.15
C ALA A 291 -2.70 13.51 -2.69
N MET A 292 -1.53 13.40 -2.05
CA MET A 292 -0.37 14.25 -2.36
C MET A 292 0.38 13.84 -3.63
N HIS A 293 0.80 14.84 -4.42
CA HIS A 293 1.75 14.72 -5.53
C HIS A 293 2.39 16.09 -5.83
N PRO A 294 3.58 16.16 -6.47
CA PRO A 294 4.39 17.38 -6.54
C PRO A 294 4.07 18.24 -7.78
N PHE A 295 2.97 17.97 -8.47
CA PHE A 295 2.65 18.60 -9.76
C PHE A 295 1.68 19.81 -9.64
N GLY A 296 1.13 20.07 -8.45
CA GLY A 296 0.15 21.14 -8.19
C GLY A 296 -1.28 20.76 -8.60
N GLY A 297 -2.29 21.57 -8.27
CA GLY A 297 -3.70 21.28 -8.58
C GLY A 297 -4.67 21.80 -7.53
N GLU A 298 -5.97 21.84 -7.86
CA GLU A 298 -7.05 22.32 -6.97
C GLU A 298 -7.58 21.22 -6.03
N TRP A 299 -7.54 19.95 -6.47
CA TRP A 299 -8.13 18.79 -5.77
C TRP A 299 -7.09 17.83 -5.16
N MET A 300 -5.82 18.10 -5.39
CA MET A 300 -4.68 17.32 -4.96
C MET A 300 -3.49 18.28 -4.91
N CYS A 301 -2.83 18.41 -3.76
CA CYS A 301 -1.79 19.41 -3.60
C CYS A 301 -0.63 18.93 -2.75
N ASP A 302 0.55 19.46 -3.08
CA ASP A 302 1.75 19.30 -2.29
C ASP A 302 1.73 20.28 -1.10
N SER A 303 1.65 19.72 0.11
CA SER A 303 1.72 20.45 1.38
C SER A 303 3.16 20.79 1.81
N GLY A 304 4.18 20.45 1.01
CA GLY A 304 5.59 20.43 1.40
C GLY A 304 5.95 19.18 2.21
N SER A 305 5.02 18.23 2.35
CA SER A 305 5.22 17.04 3.17
C SER A 305 5.85 15.90 2.38
N VAL A 306 6.65 15.09 3.05
CA VAL A 306 7.18 13.82 2.54
C VAL A 306 6.34 12.68 3.13
N CYS A 307 6.00 11.69 2.30
CA CYS A 307 5.30 10.47 2.68
C CYS A 307 6.24 9.25 2.53
N PRO A 308 7.07 8.93 3.54
CA PRO A 308 8.11 7.91 3.40
C PRO A 308 7.55 6.52 3.15
N ILE A 309 6.29 6.27 3.52
CA ILE A 309 5.59 5.01 3.25
C ILE A 309 5.42 4.69 1.76
N ALA A 310 5.57 5.67 0.87
CA ALA A 310 5.57 5.45 -0.57
C ALA A 310 6.87 4.79 -1.09
N LEU A 311 7.97 4.89 -0.33
CA LEU A 311 9.31 4.49 -0.79
C LEU A 311 9.52 2.97 -0.85
N PRO A 312 9.09 2.16 0.13
CA PRO A 312 9.22 0.70 0.02
C PRO A 312 8.58 0.16 -1.25
N SER A 313 7.41 0.65 -1.63
CA SER A 313 6.71 0.26 -2.85
C SER A 313 7.41 0.73 -4.13
N ALA A 314 8.13 1.85 -4.08
CA ALA A 314 8.93 2.34 -5.21
C ALA A 314 10.17 1.49 -5.52
N MET A 315 10.59 0.60 -4.61
CA MET A 315 11.73 -0.31 -4.83
C MET A 315 11.56 -1.21 -6.06
N VAL A 316 10.32 -1.50 -6.45
CA VAL A 316 10.00 -2.31 -7.63
C VAL A 316 10.43 -1.62 -8.93
N HIS A 317 10.34 -0.29 -8.98
CA HIS A 317 10.59 0.51 -10.19
C HIS A 317 11.95 1.21 -10.18
N VAL A 318 12.36 1.73 -9.03
CA VAL A 318 13.55 2.58 -8.87
C VAL A 318 14.36 2.15 -7.64
N PRO A 319 14.90 0.91 -7.63
CA PRO A 319 15.48 0.30 -6.42
C PRO A 319 16.68 1.06 -5.85
N PHE A 320 17.44 1.79 -6.68
CA PHE A 320 18.61 2.54 -6.21
C PHE A 320 18.18 3.84 -5.53
N GLU A 321 17.29 4.59 -6.17
CA GLU A 321 16.76 5.87 -5.69
C GLU A 321 15.89 5.69 -4.45
N ALA A 322 15.01 4.69 -4.44
CA ALA A 322 14.16 4.39 -3.29
C ALA A 322 14.99 3.93 -2.08
N ARG A 323 16.01 3.07 -2.30
CA ARG A 323 16.88 2.61 -1.21
C ARG A 323 17.74 3.73 -0.65
N ALA A 324 18.30 4.59 -1.50
CA ALA A 324 19.04 5.77 -1.07
C ALA A 324 18.16 6.68 -0.20
N ALA A 325 16.92 6.94 -0.65
CA ALA A 325 15.98 7.77 0.10
C ALA A 325 15.56 7.15 1.44
N MET A 326 15.24 5.86 1.47
CA MET A 326 14.92 5.16 2.72
C MET A 326 16.09 5.24 3.72
N ARG A 327 17.34 5.03 3.27
CA ARG A 327 18.53 5.14 4.13
C ARG A 327 18.71 6.56 4.66
N TYR A 328 18.60 7.56 3.79
CA TYR A 328 18.70 8.96 4.17
C TYR A 328 17.64 9.31 5.23
N ILE A 329 16.39 8.90 5.02
CA ILE A 329 15.30 9.18 5.94
C ILE A 329 15.54 8.53 7.31
N CYS A 330 15.91 7.25 7.34
CA CYS A 330 16.24 6.57 8.59
C CYS A 330 17.37 7.25 9.37
N GLN A 331 18.36 7.83 8.68
CA GLN A 331 19.52 8.47 9.33
C GLN A 331 19.18 9.90 9.79
N VAL A 332 18.69 10.73 8.88
CA VAL A 332 18.52 12.18 9.08
C VAL A 332 17.29 12.48 9.94
N TYR A 333 16.21 11.72 9.77
CA TYR A 333 14.95 11.92 10.48
C TYR A 333 14.74 10.91 11.63
N SER A 334 15.83 10.33 12.14
CA SER A 334 15.80 9.44 13.31
C SER A 334 15.23 10.12 14.56
N LYS A 335 15.46 11.43 14.76
CA LYS A 335 14.97 12.18 15.93
C LYS A 335 13.46 12.39 15.97
N ILE A 336 12.78 12.21 14.84
CA ILE A 336 11.33 12.30 14.74
C ILE A 336 10.68 10.92 14.58
N ASP A 337 11.45 9.84 14.81
CA ASP A 337 11.01 8.46 14.65
C ASP A 337 10.37 8.18 13.28
N ALA A 338 10.99 8.72 12.21
CA ALA A 338 10.48 8.54 10.84
C ALA A 338 10.42 7.08 10.38
N PHE A 339 11.19 6.21 11.03
CA PHE A 339 11.14 4.75 10.89
C PHE A 339 11.18 4.13 12.30
N SER A 340 10.20 3.29 12.63
CA SER A 340 10.03 2.71 13.97
C SER A 340 9.49 1.27 13.88
N VAL A 341 8.84 0.79 14.94
CA VAL A 341 8.41 -0.61 15.16
C VAL A 341 7.61 -1.18 13.98
N TYR A 342 6.72 -0.38 13.40
CA TYR A 342 5.86 -0.78 12.29
C TYR A 342 6.30 -0.22 10.93
N GLY A 343 7.56 0.22 10.83
CA GLY A 343 8.17 0.73 9.62
C GLY A 343 8.11 2.25 9.54
N PHE A 344 8.08 2.77 8.32
CA PHE A 344 8.02 4.21 8.08
C PHE A 344 6.73 4.83 8.60
N MET A 345 6.85 6.03 9.15
CA MET A 345 5.70 6.88 9.44
C MET A 345 4.97 7.28 8.15
N GLN A 346 3.70 7.68 8.25
CA GLN A 346 2.90 8.06 7.09
C GLN A 346 3.43 9.34 6.43
N THR A 347 3.66 10.40 7.22
CA THR A 347 4.00 11.73 6.70
C THR A 347 4.87 12.53 7.68
N PHE A 348 5.80 13.32 7.16
CA PHE A 348 6.42 14.43 7.90
C PHE A 348 6.56 15.70 7.06
N ASN A 349 6.58 16.84 7.75
CA ASN A 349 6.99 18.14 7.23
C ASN A 349 7.65 18.92 8.37
N THR A 350 8.94 19.22 8.25
CA THR A 350 9.72 19.89 9.29
C THR A 350 9.66 21.42 9.21
N GLY A 351 9.23 21.98 8.07
CA GLY A 351 9.21 23.42 7.82
C GLY A 351 7.84 24.10 7.92
N GLU A 352 6.76 23.32 7.80
CA GLU A 352 5.35 23.69 7.62
C GLU A 352 5.04 25.19 7.41
N ALA A 353 5.19 25.62 6.16
CA ALA A 353 5.08 27.00 5.68
C ALA A 353 3.79 27.77 6.05
N ASN A 354 2.72 27.10 6.48
CA ASN A 354 1.44 27.73 6.80
C ASN A 354 1.16 27.92 8.30
N SER A 355 1.79 27.13 9.18
CA SER A 355 1.55 27.15 10.65
C SER A 355 2.77 27.61 11.45
N GLY A 356 3.97 27.53 10.85
CA GLY A 356 5.24 27.77 11.53
C GLY A 356 5.62 26.67 12.53
N SER A 357 4.95 25.52 12.52
CA SER A 357 5.24 24.38 13.41
C SER A 357 5.33 23.07 12.61
N PRO A 358 6.31 22.20 12.89
CA PRO A 358 6.44 20.95 12.16
C PRO A 358 5.23 20.02 12.35
N PHE A 359 4.90 19.23 11.31
CA PHE A 359 3.83 18.24 11.33
C PHE A 359 4.37 16.83 11.11
N PHE A 360 3.90 15.89 11.91
CA PHE A 360 4.31 14.48 11.87
C PHE A 360 3.10 13.56 12.07
N SER A 361 2.82 12.68 11.10
CA SER A 361 1.88 11.57 11.29
C SER A 361 2.65 10.26 11.43
N HIS A 362 2.62 9.71 12.65
CA HIS A 362 3.21 8.41 12.99
C HIS A 362 2.27 7.24 12.74
N ARG A 363 1.15 7.49 12.04
CA ARG A 363 0.26 6.42 11.62
C ARG A 363 0.96 5.50 10.63
N VAL A 364 0.49 4.26 10.61
CA VAL A 364 0.92 3.23 9.66
C VAL A 364 -0.35 2.63 9.05
N PRO A 365 -0.75 3.01 7.83
CA PRO A 365 -1.92 2.46 7.17
C PRO A 365 -1.73 0.98 6.82
N SER A 366 -2.82 0.20 6.86
CA SER A 366 -2.83 -1.18 6.36
C SER A 366 -3.02 -1.25 4.84
N ALA A 367 -3.67 -0.23 4.27
CA ALA A 367 -3.74 0.21 2.86
C ALA A 367 -5.05 1.02 2.70
N ASP A 368 -5.05 2.25 3.20
CA ASP A 368 -6.23 3.12 3.29
C ASP A 368 -5.99 4.44 2.52
N ILE A 369 -6.95 4.84 1.69
CA ILE A 369 -6.90 5.98 0.76
C ILE A 369 -8.09 6.91 1.01
#